data_AF-A0A453QJP1-F1
#
_entry.id   AF-A0A453QJP1-F1
#
_cell.length_a   1.000
_cell.length_b   1.000
_cell.length_c   1.000
_cell.angle_alpha   90.00
_cell.angle_beta   90.00
_cell.angle_gamma   90.00
#
_symmetry.space_group_name_H-M   'P 1'
#
loop_
_entity.id
_entity.type
_entity.pdbx_description
1 polymer ?
#
loop_
_entity_poly.entity_id
_entity_poly.type
_entity_poly.pdbx_seq_one_letter_code
_entity_poly.pdbx_strand_id
1 'polypeptide(L)'
;CVLDSVEGLLVLQRDEDTAIRLLHPFTGDIVELPPLTSLAMQLKADYTQATKLKLMRDMSASISVAADGVVRVMVLIGTTWAAVATSQDTEWTMLPWRIPGHYQPLSSGGKQYLVHDTFFEDSPEVSQIFQMEAHLQDAPKLIAAIPKKKLAYPLYLVECDSEVLVVGHKDRSFTHLAVHRLSDLVSRRYVPVKGIGDKVIFVGGRALCVSSKILVPPTTGDAVIYRRPRELTFSQYCLGSSTWSLATDECSMSMSGLTQGPCSLIPHVFTCCSRRHWNKGLMYWRDNEPLTWKVNQKFRDGA
;
A
#
# COMPACT_ATOMS: atom_id res chain seq x y z
N CYS A 1 15.91 7.49 6.39
CA CYS A 1 15.27 6.17 6.11
C CYS A 1 14.24 6.27 4.98
N VAL A 2 13.78 5.14 4.40
CA VAL A 2 12.65 5.14 3.46
C VAL A 2 11.33 5.08 4.23
N LEU A 3 10.37 5.95 3.90
CA LEU A 3 9.05 6.01 4.53
C LEU A 3 7.98 5.35 3.66
N ASP A 4 7.96 5.67 2.38
CA ASP A 4 6.99 5.14 1.41
C ASP A 4 7.56 5.11 -0.01
N SER A 5 6.83 4.48 -0.93
CA SER A 5 7.07 4.55 -2.37
C SER A 5 5.75 4.78 -3.10
N VAL A 6 5.74 5.80 -3.95
CA VAL A 6 4.56 6.33 -4.63
C VAL A 6 4.92 6.72 -6.07
N GLU A 7 4.14 6.23 -7.04
CA GLU A 7 4.29 6.58 -8.47
C GLU A 7 5.74 6.46 -9.01
N GLY A 8 6.50 5.46 -8.53
CA GLY A 8 7.90 5.24 -8.92
C GLY A 8 8.94 6.08 -8.17
N LEU A 9 8.50 6.98 -7.28
CA LEU A 9 9.35 7.80 -6.42
C LEU A 9 9.52 7.16 -5.03
N LEU A 10 10.63 7.49 -4.38
CA LEU A 10 10.90 7.13 -2.99
C LEU A 10 10.67 8.34 -2.09
N VAL A 11 9.90 8.14 -1.01
CA VAL A 11 9.75 9.12 0.06
C VAL A 11 10.74 8.79 1.16
N LEU A 12 11.69 9.68 1.38
CA LEU A 12 12.79 9.50 2.30
C LEU A 12 12.69 10.51 3.45
N GLN A 13 13.07 10.07 4.64
CA GLN A 13 13.38 10.96 5.76
C GLN A 13 14.90 11.12 5.85
N ARG A 14 15.38 12.36 5.93
CA ARG A 14 16.75 12.70 6.27
C ARG A 14 16.99 12.53 7.77
N ASP A 15 18.13 11.95 8.14
CA ASP A 15 18.38 11.56 9.53
C ASP A 15 18.80 12.76 10.40
N GLU A 16 19.46 13.77 9.81
CA GLU A 16 20.02 14.93 10.51
C GLU A 16 18.95 15.86 11.08
N ASP A 17 17.91 16.16 10.29
CA ASP A 17 16.92 17.19 10.62
C ASP A 17 15.47 16.76 10.34
N THR A 18 15.25 15.50 9.97
CA THR A 18 13.93 14.94 9.65
C THR A 18 13.25 15.53 8.41
N ALA A 19 13.98 16.28 7.57
CA ALA A 19 13.49 16.73 6.26
C ALA A 19 12.98 15.55 5.43
N ILE A 20 11.86 15.76 4.74
CA ILE A 20 11.35 14.77 3.79
C ILE A 20 11.93 15.07 2.42
N ARG A 21 12.29 14.01 1.69
CA ARG A 21 12.80 14.07 0.33
C ARG A 21 12.01 13.15 -0.57
N LEU A 22 11.65 13.64 -1.74
CA LEU A 22 11.27 12.78 -2.84
C LEU A 22 12.52 12.52 -3.68
N LEU A 23 12.81 11.25 -3.95
CA LEU A 23 13.90 10.81 -4.79
C LEU A 23 13.34 10.05 -5.99
N HIS A 24 13.73 10.45 -7.19
CA HIS A 24 13.57 9.62 -8.38
C HIS A 24 14.75 8.64 -8.46
N PRO A 25 14.54 7.32 -8.27
CA PRO A 25 15.63 6.37 -8.07
C PRO A 25 16.52 6.18 -9.32
N PHE A 26 15.99 6.44 -10.53
CA PHE A 26 16.75 6.27 -11.77
C PHE A 26 17.43 7.54 -12.30
N THR A 27 16.83 8.73 -12.13
CA THR A 27 17.43 10.00 -12.57
C THR A 27 18.28 10.64 -11.48
N GLY A 28 18.02 10.31 -10.21
CA GLY A 28 18.67 10.95 -9.08
C GLY A 28 18.08 12.31 -8.71
N ASP A 29 16.97 12.73 -9.35
CA ASP A 29 16.32 14.00 -9.05
C ASP A 29 15.76 13.99 -7.62
N ILE A 30 15.92 15.12 -6.93
CA ILE A 30 15.53 15.29 -5.54
C ILE A 30 14.63 16.52 -5.42
N VAL A 31 13.54 16.36 -4.67
CA VAL A 31 12.72 17.47 -4.19
C VAL A 31 12.75 17.44 -2.67
N GLU A 32 13.15 18.57 -2.08
CA GLU A 32 13.14 18.77 -0.63
C GLU A 32 11.75 19.23 -0.17
N LEU A 33 11.32 18.72 0.98
CA LEU A 33 10.07 19.05 1.64
C LEU A 33 10.33 19.37 3.11
N PRO A 34 9.37 20.04 3.78
CA PRO A 34 9.50 20.40 5.19
C PRO A 34 9.86 19.22 6.11
N PRO A 35 10.52 19.47 7.25
CA PRO A 35 10.85 18.43 8.22
C PRO A 35 9.64 17.92 8.99
N LEU A 36 9.63 16.62 9.32
CA LEU A 36 8.55 15.99 10.12
C LEU A 36 8.40 16.59 11.52
N THR A 37 9.42 17.26 12.04
CA THR A 37 9.34 17.99 13.32
C THR A 37 8.27 19.08 13.29
N SER A 38 8.08 19.79 12.16
CA SER A 38 7.02 20.81 12.02
C SER A 38 5.63 20.20 12.20
N LEU A 39 5.42 19.02 11.63
CA LEU A 39 4.21 18.23 11.75
C LEU A 39 4.00 17.69 13.18
N ALA A 40 5.07 17.24 13.84
CA ALA A 40 5.04 16.72 15.22
C ALA A 40 4.54 17.75 16.25
N MET A 41 4.85 19.03 16.01
CA MET A 41 4.37 20.14 16.85
C MET A 41 2.86 20.38 16.68
N GLN A 42 2.32 20.15 15.49
CA GLN A 42 0.90 20.36 15.18
C GLN A 42 0.00 19.22 15.65
N LEU A 43 0.55 18.02 15.84
CA LEU A 43 -0.19 16.87 16.34
C LEU A 43 -0.58 17.08 17.82
N LYS A 44 -1.82 17.50 18.05
CA LYS A 44 -2.46 17.68 19.37
C LYS A 44 -2.83 16.35 20.03
N ALA A 45 -1.86 15.47 20.20
CA ALA A 45 -2.01 14.21 20.94
C ALA A 45 -1.01 14.16 22.10
N ASP A 46 -1.44 13.61 23.24
CA ASP A 46 -0.63 13.42 24.45
C ASP A 46 0.37 12.27 24.28
N TYR A 47 1.27 12.46 23.33
CA TYR A 47 2.36 11.54 23.02
C TYR A 47 3.69 12.24 23.22
N THR A 48 4.68 11.48 23.68
CA THR A 48 6.07 11.94 23.67
C THR A 48 6.50 12.26 22.24
N GLN A 49 7.46 13.17 22.07
CA GLN A 49 7.98 13.52 20.75
C GLN A 49 8.47 12.28 19.97
N ALA A 50 9.11 11.33 20.66
CA ALA A 50 9.53 10.07 20.07
C ALA A 50 8.35 9.25 19.53
N THR A 51 7.25 9.15 20.29
CA THR A 51 6.03 8.44 19.85
C THR A 51 5.36 9.15 18.69
N LYS A 52 5.30 10.49 18.68
CA LYS A 52 4.78 11.27 17.53
C LYS A 52 5.58 11.00 16.26
N LEU A 53 6.91 10.99 16.34
CA LEU A 53 7.77 10.68 15.20
C LEU A 53 7.62 9.23 14.72
N LYS A 54 7.48 8.26 15.62
CA LYS A 54 7.20 6.86 15.27
C LYS A 54 5.88 6.73 14.50
N LEU A 55 4.84 7.43 14.94
CA LEU A 55 3.55 7.50 14.26
C LEU A 55 3.67 8.14 12.87
N MET A 56 4.45 9.23 12.74
CA MET A 56 4.66 9.91 11.45
C MET A 56 5.44 9.10 10.43
N ARG A 57 6.24 8.13 10.87
CA ARG A 57 6.92 7.20 9.98
C ARG A 57 6.02 6.11 9.43
N ASP A 58 4.88 5.86 10.06
CA ASP A 58 3.80 5.07 9.49
C ASP A 58 2.97 5.98 8.58
N MET A 59 3.43 6.18 7.35
CA MET A 59 2.76 7.08 6.42
C MET A 59 2.57 6.53 5.02
N SER A 60 1.58 7.12 4.32
CA SER A 60 1.36 6.96 2.89
C SER A 60 1.35 8.28 2.16
N ALA A 61 2.15 8.39 1.10
CA ALA A 61 2.25 9.62 0.32
C ALA A 61 1.37 9.58 -0.93
N SER A 62 1.06 10.76 -1.45
CA SER A 62 0.54 11.02 -2.79
C SER A 62 1.10 12.33 -3.29
N ILE A 63 1.38 12.37 -4.60
CA ILE A 63 2.15 13.45 -5.19
C ILE A 63 1.37 14.01 -6.36
N SER A 64 1.35 15.32 -6.49
CA SER A 64 0.88 15.99 -7.71
C SER A 64 1.86 17.09 -8.08
N VAL A 65 2.10 17.25 -9.37
CA VAL A 65 3.00 18.29 -9.89
C VAL A 65 2.15 19.32 -10.61
N ALA A 66 2.22 20.57 -10.18
CA ALA A 66 1.53 21.68 -10.82
C ALA A 66 2.23 22.08 -12.13
N ALA A 67 1.52 22.84 -12.99
CA ALA A 67 2.03 23.24 -14.29
C ALA A 67 3.29 24.13 -14.23
N ASP A 68 3.50 24.81 -13.10
CA ASP A 68 4.68 25.61 -12.77
C ASP A 68 5.84 24.78 -12.19
N GLY A 69 5.69 23.45 -12.09
CA GLY A 69 6.67 22.54 -11.53
C GLY A 69 6.65 22.42 -10.01
N VAL A 70 5.75 23.11 -9.31
CA VAL A 70 5.62 22.97 -7.85
C VAL A 70 5.08 21.59 -7.52
N VAL A 71 5.87 20.85 -6.74
CA VAL A 71 5.48 19.52 -6.26
C VAL A 71 4.66 19.67 -4.99
N ARG A 72 3.46 19.08 -4.97
CA ARG A 72 2.60 19.00 -3.80
C ARG A 72 2.54 17.58 -3.32
N VAL A 73 2.73 17.40 -2.02
CA VAL A 73 2.69 16.09 -1.37
C VAL A 73 1.63 16.09 -0.29
N MET A 74 0.75 15.10 -0.35
CA MET A 74 -0.16 14.75 0.72
C MET A 74 0.35 13.49 1.39
N VAL A 75 0.41 13.49 2.73
CA VAL A 75 0.77 12.32 3.53
C VAL A 75 -0.37 11.95 4.46
N LEU A 76 -0.70 10.66 4.50
CA LEU A 76 -1.57 10.07 5.51
C LEU A 76 -0.69 9.49 6.60
N ILE A 77 -1.02 9.78 7.84
CA ILE A 77 -0.20 9.47 9.00
C ILE A 77 -1.00 8.54 9.92
N GLY A 78 -0.45 7.36 10.16
CA GLY A 78 -1.15 6.24 10.74
C GLY A 78 -2.46 5.97 9.99
N THR A 79 -3.56 5.87 10.73
CA THR A 79 -4.90 5.59 10.17
C THR A 79 -5.87 6.76 10.27
N THR A 80 -5.41 7.94 10.74
CA THR A 80 -6.32 9.00 11.21
C THR A 80 -6.02 10.39 10.64
N TRP A 81 -4.75 10.75 10.46
CA TRP A 81 -4.37 12.15 10.16
C TRP A 81 -3.86 12.29 8.73
N ALA A 82 -4.02 13.48 8.15
CA ALA A 82 -3.54 13.81 6.82
C ALA A 82 -2.85 15.17 6.83
N ALA A 83 -1.67 15.29 6.21
CA ALA A 83 -0.92 16.55 6.07
C ALA A 83 -0.66 16.86 4.60
N VAL A 84 -0.42 18.13 4.30
CA VAL A 84 0.06 18.56 2.99
C VAL A 84 1.27 19.47 3.11
N ALA A 85 2.13 19.43 2.11
CA ALA A 85 3.20 20.40 1.91
C ALA A 85 3.53 20.52 0.42
N THR A 86 4.11 21.65 0.03
CA THR A 86 4.69 21.88 -1.28
C THR A 86 6.20 21.91 -1.22
N SER A 87 6.86 21.80 -2.38
CA SER A 87 8.31 21.99 -2.53
C SER A 87 8.79 23.41 -2.21
N GLN A 88 7.88 24.36 -1.96
CA GLN A 88 8.19 25.74 -1.58
C GLN A 88 7.89 26.03 -0.11
N ASP A 89 7.23 25.11 0.60
CA ASP A 89 6.85 25.31 1.98
C ASP A 89 8.05 25.06 2.91
N THR A 90 8.04 25.71 4.08
CA THR A 90 9.01 25.47 5.15
C THR A 90 8.46 24.56 6.25
N GLU A 91 7.14 24.39 6.31
CA GLU A 91 6.43 23.60 7.33
C GLU A 91 5.31 22.77 6.70
N TRP A 92 5.02 21.60 7.28
CA TRP A 92 3.83 20.83 6.90
C TRP A 92 2.55 21.51 7.39
N THR A 93 1.44 21.31 6.68
CA THR A 93 0.12 21.75 7.10
C THR A 93 -0.77 20.57 7.51
N MET A 94 -0.96 20.46 8.83
CA MET A 94 -2.19 20.09 9.55
C MET A 94 -3.56 20.09 8.83
N LEU A 95 -4.06 19.02 8.17
CA LEU A 95 -5.45 19.09 7.68
C LEU A 95 -6.46 19.01 8.85
N PRO A 96 -7.58 19.78 8.79
CA PRO A 96 -8.47 19.96 9.94
C PRO A 96 -9.42 18.78 10.18
N TRP A 97 -9.55 17.89 9.20
CA TRP A 97 -10.43 16.73 9.25
C TRP A 97 -9.64 15.45 9.54
N ARG A 98 -10.36 14.42 9.99
CA ARG A 98 -9.80 13.08 10.24
C ARG A 98 -10.25 12.11 9.15
N ILE A 99 -9.37 11.20 8.81
CA ILE A 99 -9.66 10.12 7.88
C ILE A 99 -10.51 9.08 8.62
N PRO A 100 -11.56 8.52 8.00
CA PRO A 100 -12.20 7.31 8.50
C PRO A 100 -11.14 6.22 8.69
N GLY A 101 -11.27 5.39 9.71
CA GLY A 101 -10.30 4.31 9.97
C GLY A 101 -10.13 3.45 8.71
N HIS A 102 -8.95 3.47 8.11
CA HIS A 102 -8.74 2.92 6.78
C HIS A 102 -7.60 1.91 6.79
N TYR A 103 -7.58 1.11 5.74
CA TYR A 103 -6.49 0.20 5.47
C TYR A 103 -5.92 0.50 4.09
N GLN A 104 -4.60 0.51 4.02
CA GLN A 104 -3.82 0.39 2.78
C GLN A 104 -4.16 1.46 1.71
N PRO A 105 -3.75 2.72 1.91
CA PRO A 105 -3.96 3.76 0.91
C PRO A 105 -3.28 3.40 -0.41
N LEU A 106 -3.96 3.66 -1.52
CA LEU A 106 -3.40 3.64 -2.86
C LEU A 106 -3.28 5.08 -3.36
N SER A 107 -2.09 5.45 -3.83
CA SER A 107 -1.90 6.68 -4.60
C SER A 107 -1.86 6.35 -6.09
N SER A 108 -2.61 7.10 -6.89
CA SER A 108 -2.68 6.93 -8.34
C SER A 108 -3.14 8.21 -9.01
N GLY A 109 -2.35 8.73 -9.96
CA GLY A 109 -2.66 9.95 -10.71
C GLY A 109 -2.84 11.18 -9.82
N GLY A 110 -2.03 11.30 -8.76
CA GLY A 110 -2.11 12.38 -7.77
C GLY A 110 -3.34 12.39 -6.87
N LYS A 111 -4.12 11.29 -6.89
CA LYS A 111 -5.23 11.04 -5.97
C LYS A 111 -4.83 9.99 -4.95
N GLN A 112 -5.47 10.03 -3.78
CA GLN A 112 -5.43 8.94 -2.80
C GLN A 112 -6.79 8.28 -2.71
N TYR A 113 -6.75 6.95 -2.67
CA TYR A 113 -7.90 6.10 -2.51
C TYR A 113 -7.78 5.30 -1.21
N LEU A 114 -8.88 5.22 -0.48
CA LEU A 114 -8.93 4.64 0.85
C LEU A 114 -10.09 3.68 0.96
N VAL A 115 -9.81 2.48 1.46
CA VAL A 115 -10.85 1.55 1.88
C VAL A 115 -11.14 1.79 3.34
N HIS A 116 -12.40 2.11 3.63
CA HIS A 116 -12.97 2.02 4.97
C HIS A 116 -13.82 0.75 5.04
N ASP A 117 -13.36 -0.21 5.81
CA ASP A 117 -14.11 -1.44 6.09
C ASP A 117 -13.93 -1.82 7.55
N THR A 118 -15.02 -2.21 8.16
CA THR A 118 -15.13 -2.55 9.57
C THR A 118 -15.23 -4.06 9.73
N PHE A 119 -14.39 -4.61 10.59
CA PHE A 119 -14.23 -6.05 10.79
C PHE A 119 -15.39 -6.70 11.57
N PHE A 120 -16.14 -5.92 12.36
CA PHE A 120 -17.10 -6.43 13.35
C PHE A 120 -18.43 -6.88 12.74
N GLU A 121 -19.09 -7.86 13.36
CA GLU A 121 -20.37 -8.42 12.89
C GLU A 121 -21.51 -7.40 12.86
N ASP A 122 -21.52 -6.45 13.81
CA ASP A 122 -22.50 -5.35 13.88
C ASP A 122 -22.21 -4.20 12.90
N SER A 123 -21.19 -4.36 12.07
CA SER A 123 -20.75 -3.30 11.21
C SER A 123 -21.60 -3.17 9.96
N PRO A 124 -21.62 -1.99 9.31
CA PRO A 124 -22.40 -1.80 8.10
C PRO A 124 -22.14 -2.91 7.08
N GLU A 125 -23.20 -3.41 6.44
CA GLU A 125 -23.09 -4.40 5.36
C GLU A 125 -22.43 -3.84 4.08
N VAL A 126 -21.70 -2.73 4.19
CA VAL A 126 -21.17 -1.97 3.07
C VAL A 126 -19.75 -1.55 3.39
N SER A 127 -18.82 -1.89 2.51
CA SER A 127 -17.46 -1.37 2.52
C SER A 127 -17.44 -0.07 1.71
N GLN A 128 -16.69 0.93 2.16
CA GLN A 128 -16.68 2.27 1.56
C GLN A 128 -15.31 2.57 0.95
N ILE A 129 -15.31 3.25 -0.19
CA ILE A 129 -14.10 3.77 -0.83
C ILE A 129 -14.18 5.29 -0.87
N PHE A 130 -13.18 5.93 -0.25
CA PHE A 130 -13.01 7.39 -0.28
C PHE A 130 -11.91 7.78 -1.26
N GLN A 131 -12.07 8.95 -1.87
CA GLN A 131 -11.07 9.60 -2.71
C GLN A 131 -10.69 10.94 -2.10
N MET A 132 -9.40 11.26 -2.20
CA MET A 132 -8.80 12.54 -1.84
C MET A 132 -7.88 12.99 -2.96
N GLU A 133 -7.69 14.29 -3.11
CA GLU A 133 -6.80 14.85 -4.13
C GLU A 133 -5.73 15.68 -3.45
N ALA A 134 -4.46 15.42 -3.76
CA ALA A 134 -3.34 16.04 -3.02
C ALA A 134 -3.33 17.58 -3.10
N HIS A 135 -3.93 18.14 -4.15
CA HIS A 135 -4.01 19.59 -4.38
C HIS A 135 -5.24 20.25 -3.71
N LEU A 136 -6.22 19.46 -3.25
CA LEU A 136 -7.42 19.95 -2.58
C LEU A 136 -7.27 19.65 -1.08
N GLN A 137 -7.37 20.67 -0.24
CA GLN A 137 -7.43 20.49 1.22
C GLN A 137 -8.81 19.99 1.70
N ASP A 138 -9.64 19.56 0.76
CA ASP A 138 -11.00 19.08 0.99
C ASP A 138 -11.01 17.75 1.75
N ALA A 139 -12.09 17.53 2.49
CA ALA A 139 -12.30 16.29 3.22
C ALA A 139 -12.46 15.08 2.26
N PRO A 140 -12.18 13.85 2.74
CA PRO A 140 -12.31 12.65 1.92
C PRO A 140 -13.71 12.48 1.34
N LYS A 141 -13.81 12.34 0.02
CA LYS A 141 -15.08 12.17 -0.68
C LYS A 141 -15.42 10.69 -0.83
N LEU A 142 -16.58 10.27 -0.34
CA LEU A 142 -17.09 8.92 -0.60
C LEU A 142 -17.41 8.77 -2.10
N ILE A 143 -16.75 7.83 -2.78
CA ILE A 143 -16.95 7.59 -4.22
C ILE A 143 -17.62 6.25 -4.52
N ALA A 144 -17.48 5.25 -3.64
CA ALA A 144 -18.13 3.96 -3.81
C ALA A 144 -18.57 3.38 -2.46
N ALA A 145 -19.73 2.73 -2.48
CA ALA A 145 -20.30 2.00 -1.36
C ALA A 145 -20.65 0.59 -1.86
N ILE A 146 -19.90 -0.40 -1.40
CA ILE A 146 -19.89 -1.76 -1.94
C ILE A 146 -20.56 -2.69 -0.93
N PRO A 147 -21.73 -3.27 -1.23
CA PRO A 147 -22.35 -4.25 -0.35
C PRO A 147 -21.43 -5.46 -0.16
N LYS A 148 -21.23 -5.89 1.09
CA LYS A 148 -20.36 -7.03 1.45
C LYS A 148 -20.79 -8.34 0.80
N LYS A 149 -22.08 -8.47 0.44
CA LYS A 149 -22.63 -9.60 -0.36
C LYS A 149 -22.17 -9.61 -1.83
N LYS A 150 -21.65 -8.48 -2.33
CA LYS A 150 -21.10 -8.34 -3.69
C LYS A 150 -19.60 -8.50 -3.68
N LEU A 151 -18.94 -7.91 -2.69
CA LEU A 151 -17.50 -8.04 -2.49
C LEU A 151 -17.20 -7.91 -0.99
N ALA A 152 -16.72 -8.98 -0.40
CA ALA A 152 -16.41 -9.11 1.01
C ALA A 152 -14.95 -8.70 1.31
N TYR A 153 -14.75 -8.22 2.54
CA TYR A 153 -13.46 -7.97 3.17
C TYR A 153 -12.52 -9.20 3.09
N PRO A 154 -11.18 -9.01 3.13
CA PRO A 154 -10.46 -7.75 2.98
C PRO A 154 -10.51 -7.19 1.56
N LEU A 155 -10.65 -5.86 1.45
CA LEU A 155 -10.56 -5.15 0.18
C LEU A 155 -9.19 -4.51 0.00
N TYR A 156 -8.65 -4.64 -1.20
CA TYR A 156 -7.34 -4.13 -1.58
C TYR A 156 -7.46 -3.28 -2.83
N LEU A 157 -6.76 -2.15 -2.83
CA LEU A 157 -6.68 -1.25 -3.98
C LEU A 157 -5.35 -1.45 -4.69
N VAL A 158 -5.38 -1.56 -6.02
CA VAL A 158 -4.18 -1.68 -6.84
C VAL A 158 -4.35 -0.89 -8.13
N GLU A 159 -3.31 -0.17 -8.55
CA GLU A 159 -3.23 0.39 -9.89
C GLU A 159 -2.67 -0.66 -10.85
N CYS A 160 -3.34 -0.87 -11.98
CA CYS A 160 -2.92 -1.81 -13.03
C CYS A 160 -3.28 -1.20 -14.38
N ASP A 161 -2.26 -0.91 -15.21
CA ASP A 161 -2.39 -0.26 -16.53
C ASP A 161 -3.26 1.03 -16.49
N SER A 162 -2.98 1.91 -15.53
CA SER A 162 -3.70 3.18 -15.29
C SER A 162 -5.18 3.04 -14.88
N GLU A 163 -5.66 1.82 -14.61
CA GLU A 163 -6.95 1.57 -13.96
C GLU A 163 -6.74 1.24 -12.48
N VAL A 164 -7.58 1.80 -11.61
CA VAL A 164 -7.67 1.35 -10.21
C VAL A 164 -8.60 0.16 -10.12
N LEU A 165 -8.06 -0.96 -9.64
CA LEU A 165 -8.79 -2.20 -9.39
C LEU A 165 -8.99 -2.40 -7.89
N VAL A 166 -10.11 -3.03 -7.54
CA VAL A 166 -10.49 -3.42 -6.19
C VAL A 166 -10.51 -4.94 -6.12
N VAL A 167 -9.64 -5.52 -5.30
CA VAL A 167 -9.59 -6.96 -5.04
C VAL A 167 -10.29 -7.24 -3.73
N GLY A 168 -11.16 -8.25 -3.70
CA GLY A 168 -11.79 -8.73 -2.48
C GLY A 168 -12.28 -10.16 -2.64
N HIS A 169 -13.05 -10.66 -1.67
CA HIS A 169 -13.60 -12.01 -1.72
C HIS A 169 -15.06 -12.01 -2.16
N LYS A 170 -15.52 -13.07 -2.83
CA LYS A 170 -16.94 -13.25 -3.16
C LYS A 170 -17.77 -13.66 -1.94
N ASP A 171 -17.10 -14.22 -0.92
CA ASP A 171 -17.72 -14.85 0.24
C ASP A 171 -16.86 -14.67 1.49
N ARG A 172 -17.50 -14.74 2.67
CA ARG A 172 -16.81 -14.64 3.98
C ARG A 172 -15.97 -15.86 4.33
N SER A 173 -16.11 -16.98 3.60
CA SER A 173 -15.29 -18.17 3.78
C SER A 173 -13.96 -18.07 3.02
N PHE A 174 -13.70 -16.93 2.37
CA PHE A 174 -12.50 -16.64 1.60
C PHE A 174 -12.22 -17.62 0.46
N THR A 175 -13.28 -18.27 -0.08
CA THR A 175 -13.11 -19.35 -1.06
C THR A 175 -12.82 -18.87 -2.46
N HIS A 176 -13.36 -17.72 -2.87
CA HIS A 176 -13.13 -17.14 -4.19
C HIS A 176 -12.78 -15.67 -4.09
N LEU A 177 -11.77 -15.24 -4.83
CA LEU A 177 -11.47 -13.82 -5.03
C LEU A 177 -12.31 -13.26 -6.19
N ALA A 178 -12.50 -11.95 -6.17
CA ALA A 178 -13.02 -11.17 -7.27
C ALA A 178 -12.23 -9.87 -7.39
N VAL A 179 -12.03 -9.46 -8.64
CA VAL A 179 -11.38 -8.18 -8.98
C VAL A 179 -12.40 -7.36 -9.73
N HIS A 180 -12.57 -6.10 -9.36
CA HIS A 180 -13.51 -5.16 -9.99
C HIS A 180 -12.78 -3.88 -10.36
N ARG A 181 -13.20 -3.23 -11.44
CA ARG A 181 -12.77 -1.85 -11.73
C ARG A 181 -13.42 -0.89 -10.75
N LEU A 182 -12.66 0.05 -10.22
CA LEU A 182 -13.20 1.09 -9.34
C LEU A 182 -14.27 1.94 -10.08
N SER A 183 -14.06 2.26 -11.35
CA SER A 183 -15.01 3.01 -12.19
C SER A 183 -16.38 2.32 -12.31
N ASP A 184 -16.39 0.98 -12.40
CA ASP A 184 -17.62 0.19 -12.39
C ASP A 184 -18.31 0.25 -11.04
N LEU A 185 -17.57 0.11 -9.94
CA LEU A 185 -18.11 0.16 -8.58
C LEU A 185 -18.69 1.54 -8.23
N VAL A 186 -18.03 2.63 -8.65
CA VAL A 186 -18.56 4.00 -8.55
C VAL A 186 -19.90 4.12 -9.28
N SER A 187 -20.01 3.46 -10.43
CA SER A 187 -21.25 3.39 -11.23
C SER A 187 -22.25 2.33 -10.74
N ARG A 188 -22.01 1.72 -9.57
CA ARG A 188 -22.82 0.63 -8.98
C ARG A 188 -22.96 -0.61 -9.90
N ARG A 189 -21.97 -0.85 -10.75
CA ARG A 189 -21.85 -2.04 -11.60
C ARG A 189 -20.88 -3.02 -10.93
N TYR A 190 -21.36 -4.21 -10.62
CA TYR A 190 -20.57 -5.24 -9.92
C TYR A 190 -20.17 -6.35 -10.89
N VAL A 191 -19.43 -6.00 -11.94
CA VAL A 191 -18.94 -6.94 -12.96
C VAL A 191 -17.50 -7.31 -12.63
N PRO A 192 -17.18 -8.58 -12.33
CA PRO A 192 -15.80 -8.99 -12.10
C PRO A 192 -14.98 -8.95 -13.37
N VAL A 193 -13.74 -8.49 -13.25
CA VAL A 193 -12.71 -8.59 -14.29
C VAL A 193 -12.34 -10.06 -14.46
N LYS A 194 -12.39 -10.55 -15.70
CA LYS A 194 -12.05 -11.96 -16.04
C LYS A 194 -10.58 -12.15 -16.40
N GLY A 195 -9.88 -11.07 -16.72
CA GLY A 195 -8.47 -11.08 -17.06
C GLY A 195 -7.88 -9.67 -17.01
N ILE A 196 -6.61 -9.61 -16.64
CA ILE A 196 -5.70 -8.46 -16.58
C ILE A 196 -4.51 -8.64 -17.54
N GLY A 197 -4.60 -9.57 -18.49
CA GLY A 197 -3.58 -9.86 -19.49
C GLY A 197 -2.35 -10.56 -18.89
N ASP A 198 -1.15 -10.08 -19.25
CA ASP A 198 0.10 -10.64 -18.77
C ASP A 198 0.47 -10.18 -17.35
N LYS A 199 -0.49 -9.70 -16.56
CA LYS A 199 -0.26 -9.13 -15.24
C LYS A 199 -0.61 -10.10 -14.12
N VAL A 200 0.01 -9.88 -12.97
CA VAL A 200 -0.26 -10.58 -11.71
C VAL A 200 -0.39 -9.55 -10.60
N ILE A 201 -1.45 -9.67 -9.81
CA ILE A 201 -1.68 -8.81 -8.63
C ILE A 201 -1.17 -9.53 -7.39
N PHE A 202 -0.29 -8.90 -6.63
CA PHE A 202 0.18 -9.37 -5.34
C PHE A 202 -0.61 -8.66 -4.24
N VAL A 203 -1.18 -9.41 -3.30
CA VAL A 203 -2.05 -8.89 -2.24
C VAL A 203 -1.46 -9.15 -0.86
N GLY A 204 -1.08 -8.08 -0.14
CA GLY A 204 -0.50 -8.14 1.21
C GLY A 204 -0.93 -6.97 2.10
N GLY A 205 0.01 -6.23 2.69
CA GLY A 205 -0.27 -4.98 3.43
C GLY A 205 -0.59 -3.78 2.54
N ARG A 206 -0.34 -3.90 1.24
CA ARG A 206 -0.85 -3.13 0.10
C ARG A 206 -0.92 -4.10 -1.08
N ALA A 207 -1.48 -3.68 -2.21
CA ALA A 207 -1.45 -4.48 -3.42
C ALA A 207 -0.55 -3.88 -4.50
N LEU A 208 0.05 -4.74 -5.32
CA LEU A 208 0.93 -4.38 -6.44
C LEU A 208 0.52 -5.15 -7.69
N CYS A 209 0.46 -4.51 -8.84
CA CYS A 209 0.28 -5.16 -10.14
C CYS A 209 1.63 -5.16 -10.87
N VAL A 210 2.08 -6.34 -11.28
CA VAL A 210 3.36 -6.51 -11.98
C VAL A 210 3.17 -7.38 -13.23
N SER A 211 4.10 -7.29 -14.19
CA SER A 211 4.09 -8.21 -15.33
C SER A 211 4.50 -9.61 -14.87
N SER A 212 3.74 -10.62 -15.26
CA SER A 212 4.07 -12.04 -15.09
C SER A 212 5.44 -12.42 -15.66
N LYS A 213 5.92 -11.71 -16.69
CA LYS A 213 7.18 -11.96 -17.38
C LYS A 213 8.41 -11.71 -16.51
N ILE A 214 8.28 -10.88 -15.46
CA ILE A 214 9.39 -10.64 -14.53
C ILE A 214 9.52 -11.75 -13.49
N LEU A 215 8.50 -12.60 -13.34
CA LEU A 215 8.50 -13.68 -12.36
C LEU A 215 9.35 -14.84 -12.90
N VAL A 216 10.15 -15.42 -12.02
CA VAL A 216 10.99 -16.58 -12.33
C VAL A 216 10.68 -17.68 -11.31
N PRO A 217 10.12 -18.83 -11.73
CA PRO A 217 9.65 -19.12 -13.09
C PRO A 217 8.44 -18.24 -13.50
N PRO A 218 8.21 -18.01 -14.81
CA PRO A 218 7.08 -17.23 -15.28
C PRO A 218 5.76 -17.83 -14.80
N THR A 219 4.93 -17.00 -14.22
CA THR A 219 3.57 -17.37 -13.82
C THR A 219 2.61 -17.09 -14.96
N THR A 220 1.52 -17.84 -15.10
CA THR A 220 0.44 -17.44 -15.99
C THR A 220 -0.09 -16.07 -15.53
N GLY A 221 -0.27 -15.13 -16.47
CA GLY A 221 -0.98 -13.87 -16.21
C GLY A 221 -2.41 -14.10 -15.75
N ASP A 222 -3.21 -13.05 -15.68
CA ASP A 222 -4.60 -13.13 -15.20
C ASP A 222 -4.73 -13.71 -13.79
N ALA A 223 -3.78 -13.40 -12.90
CA ALA A 223 -3.69 -14.04 -11.60
C ALA A 223 -3.57 -13.07 -10.42
N VAL A 224 -4.03 -13.52 -9.26
CA VAL A 224 -3.79 -12.87 -7.96
C VAL A 224 -2.96 -13.80 -7.09
N ILE A 225 -1.79 -13.34 -6.66
CA ILE A 225 -0.98 -14.01 -5.64
C ILE A 225 -1.34 -13.44 -4.28
N TYR A 226 -1.78 -14.34 -3.40
CA TYR A 226 -2.31 -14.00 -2.09
C TYR A 226 -1.80 -15.00 -1.05
N ARG A 227 -1.35 -14.48 0.10
CA ARG A 227 -1.10 -15.32 1.28
C ARG A 227 -2.43 -15.50 2.00
N ARG A 228 -3.05 -16.67 1.84
CA ARG A 228 -4.37 -16.94 2.43
C ARG A 228 -4.29 -16.85 3.95
N PRO A 229 -5.24 -16.20 4.65
CA PRO A 229 -5.17 -16.03 6.11
C PRO A 229 -5.05 -17.33 6.91
N ARG A 230 -5.54 -18.44 6.35
CA ARG A 230 -5.53 -19.77 6.97
C ARG A 230 -4.32 -20.64 6.57
N GLU A 231 -3.46 -20.14 5.67
CA GLU A 231 -2.36 -20.92 5.13
C GLU A 231 -1.02 -20.17 5.22
N LEU A 232 0.04 -20.94 5.42
CA LEU A 232 1.39 -20.39 5.51
C LEU A 232 2.05 -20.19 4.13
N THR A 233 1.38 -20.62 3.05
CA THR A 233 1.93 -20.62 1.69
C THR A 233 1.30 -19.52 0.82
N PHE A 234 2.04 -19.12 -0.22
CA PHE A 234 1.52 -18.26 -1.26
C PHE A 234 0.64 -19.08 -2.21
N SER A 235 -0.61 -18.65 -2.38
CA SER A 235 -1.55 -19.24 -3.31
C SER A 235 -1.76 -18.30 -4.50
N GLN A 236 -1.91 -18.88 -5.68
CA GLN A 236 -2.24 -18.17 -6.90
C GLN A 236 -3.72 -18.43 -7.23
N TYR A 237 -4.46 -17.37 -7.50
CA TYR A 237 -5.84 -17.42 -7.94
C TYR A 237 -5.93 -17.01 -9.41
N CYS A 238 -6.37 -17.91 -10.28
CA CYS A 238 -6.62 -17.60 -11.68
C CYS A 238 -7.98 -16.92 -11.84
N LEU A 239 -8.00 -15.70 -12.39
CA LEU A 239 -9.22 -14.90 -12.55
C LEU A 239 -10.20 -15.53 -13.55
N GLY A 240 -9.69 -16.07 -14.65
CA GLY A 240 -10.50 -16.65 -15.73
C GLY A 240 -11.22 -17.93 -15.32
N SER A 241 -10.53 -18.85 -14.64
CA SER A 241 -11.09 -20.12 -14.19
C SER A 241 -11.66 -20.08 -12.77
N SER A 242 -11.39 -19.02 -12.00
CA SER A 242 -11.78 -18.89 -10.59
C SER A 242 -11.22 -20.00 -9.69
N THR A 243 -10.05 -20.55 -10.02
CA THR A 243 -9.40 -21.67 -9.32
C THR A 243 -8.13 -21.25 -8.59
N TRP A 244 -7.84 -21.95 -7.49
CA TRP A 244 -6.58 -21.82 -6.76
C TRP A 244 -5.54 -22.83 -7.24
N SER A 245 -4.28 -22.40 -7.27
CA SER A 245 -3.09 -23.24 -7.43
C SER A 245 -2.00 -22.77 -6.48
N LEU A 246 -0.95 -23.57 -6.32
CA LEU A 246 0.23 -23.16 -5.55
C LEU A 246 1.01 -22.10 -6.33
N ALA A 247 1.44 -21.01 -5.68
CA ALA A 247 2.18 -19.94 -6.34
C ALA A 247 3.70 -20.15 -6.31
N THR A 248 4.22 -20.95 -5.38
CA THR A 248 5.65 -21.14 -5.16
C THR A 248 6.04 -22.61 -5.19
N ASP A 249 7.27 -22.90 -5.55
CA ASP A 249 7.84 -24.25 -5.43
C ASP A 249 8.07 -24.64 -3.96
N GLU A 250 8.22 -25.94 -3.70
CA GLU A 250 8.43 -26.46 -2.35
C GLU A 250 9.72 -25.92 -1.71
N CYS A 251 10.72 -25.53 -2.51
CA CYS A 251 11.97 -24.94 -2.04
C CYS A 251 11.77 -23.55 -1.41
N SER A 252 10.84 -22.75 -1.95
CA SER A 252 10.46 -21.45 -1.38
C SER A 252 9.61 -21.58 -0.10
N MET A 253 9.16 -22.80 0.26
CA MET A 253 8.34 -23.06 1.45
C MET A 253 9.14 -23.36 2.72
N SER A 254 10.45 -23.66 2.62
CA SER A 254 11.20 -24.03 3.82
C SER A 254 11.43 -22.81 4.73
N MET A 255 10.58 -22.67 5.76
CA MET A 255 10.82 -21.76 6.89
C MET A 255 12.11 -22.10 7.65
N SER A 256 12.68 -23.27 7.41
CA SER A 256 13.92 -23.76 8.01
C SER A 256 15.18 -23.35 7.23
N GLY A 257 15.07 -22.74 6.05
CA GLY A 257 16.23 -22.37 5.22
C GLY A 257 17.04 -23.57 4.69
N LEU A 258 16.49 -24.79 4.77
CA LEU A 258 17.21 -26.03 4.48
C LEU A 258 17.21 -26.42 3.00
N THR A 259 16.33 -25.86 2.17
CA THR A 259 16.29 -26.16 0.72
C THR A 259 16.88 -25.01 -0.09
N GLN A 260 18.11 -25.21 -0.57
CA GLN A 260 18.78 -24.33 -1.54
C GLN A 260 18.26 -24.62 -2.96
N GLY A 261 17.19 -23.93 -3.36
CA GLY A 261 16.71 -23.87 -4.74
C GLY A 261 16.79 -22.44 -5.30
N PRO A 262 16.67 -22.23 -6.62
CA PRO A 262 16.64 -20.88 -7.19
C PRO A 262 15.52 -20.06 -6.52
N CYS A 263 15.87 -18.96 -5.87
CA CYS A 263 14.89 -18.17 -5.13
C CYS A 263 13.87 -17.55 -6.09
N SER A 264 12.59 -17.91 -5.92
CA SER A 264 11.51 -17.23 -6.64
C SER A 264 11.50 -15.73 -6.35
N LEU A 265 11.13 -14.92 -7.34
CA LEU A 265 10.89 -13.49 -7.15
C LEU A 265 9.55 -13.20 -6.44
N ILE A 266 8.65 -14.19 -6.34
CA ILE A 266 7.32 -14.03 -5.72
C ILE A 266 7.42 -13.52 -4.27
N PRO A 267 8.21 -14.16 -3.38
CA PRO A 267 8.37 -13.67 -2.01
C PRO A 267 8.92 -12.23 -1.98
N HIS A 268 9.89 -11.92 -2.85
CA HIS A 268 10.52 -10.59 -2.93
C HIS A 268 9.49 -9.51 -3.32
N VAL A 269 8.71 -9.74 -4.37
CA VAL A 269 7.62 -8.83 -4.78
C VAL A 269 6.56 -8.72 -3.68
N PHE A 270 6.21 -9.83 -3.03
CA PHE A 270 5.28 -9.83 -1.91
C PHE A 270 5.78 -9.01 -0.72
N THR A 271 7.10 -8.98 -0.47
CA THR A 271 7.69 -8.11 0.56
C THR A 271 7.44 -6.64 0.28
N CYS A 272 7.47 -6.22 -0.99
CA CYS A 272 7.11 -4.86 -1.40
C CYS A 272 5.62 -4.53 -1.12
N CYS A 273 4.77 -5.54 -0.91
CA CYS A 273 3.40 -5.36 -0.42
C CYS A 273 3.34 -5.07 1.10
N SER A 274 4.45 -5.13 1.84
CA SER A 274 4.47 -4.86 3.28
C SER A 274 5.45 -3.76 3.64
N ARG A 275 4.93 -2.54 3.88
CA ARG A 275 5.74 -1.36 4.24
C ARG A 275 6.69 -1.65 5.37
N ARG A 276 6.21 -2.30 6.42
CA ARG A 276 6.96 -2.71 7.62
C ARG A 276 8.23 -3.51 7.33
N HIS A 277 8.26 -4.23 6.21
CA HIS A 277 9.37 -5.09 5.83
C HIS A 277 10.26 -4.43 4.79
N TRP A 278 9.68 -4.00 3.66
CA TRP A 278 10.48 -3.53 2.54
C TRP A 278 11.27 -2.26 2.87
N ASN A 279 10.69 -1.33 3.65
CA ASN A 279 11.37 -0.08 4.00
C ASN A 279 12.56 -0.27 4.98
N LYS A 280 12.62 -1.44 5.63
CA LYS A 280 13.71 -1.87 6.53
C LYS A 280 14.69 -2.83 5.86
N GLY A 281 14.47 -3.19 4.59
CA GLY A 281 15.24 -4.22 3.89
C GLY A 281 15.04 -5.62 4.50
N LEU A 282 13.89 -5.87 5.13
CA LEU A 282 13.50 -7.17 5.68
C LEU A 282 12.68 -7.93 4.63
N MET A 283 12.75 -9.26 4.67
CA MET A 283 11.90 -10.14 3.86
C MET A 283 10.71 -10.60 4.69
N TYR A 284 9.51 -10.51 4.11
CA TYR A 284 8.22 -10.80 4.78
C TYR A 284 8.09 -12.23 5.34
N TRP A 285 8.91 -13.18 4.89
CA TRP A 285 8.87 -14.57 5.35
C TRP A 285 9.98 -14.91 6.35
N ARG A 286 10.81 -13.92 6.73
CA ARG A 286 11.93 -14.09 7.68
C ARG A 286 11.71 -13.28 8.96
N ASP A 287 10.46 -13.23 9.44
CA ASP A 287 10.07 -12.48 10.64
C ASP A 287 10.84 -12.86 11.91
N ASN A 288 11.53 -14.01 11.91
CA ASN A 288 12.27 -14.54 13.06
C ASN A 288 13.79 -14.33 13.02
N GLU A 289 14.36 -13.69 12.00
CA GLU A 289 15.78 -13.35 12.02
C GLU A 289 15.99 -11.84 11.88
N PRO A 290 16.43 -11.15 12.94
CA PRO A 290 16.83 -9.76 12.81
C PRO A 290 18.04 -9.74 11.87
N LEU A 291 17.84 -9.25 10.64
CA LEU A 291 18.95 -8.80 9.82
C LEU A 291 19.64 -7.67 10.60
N THR A 292 20.74 -8.00 11.28
CA THR A 292 21.53 -7.10 12.11
C THR A 292 22.37 -6.18 11.22
N TRP A 293 21.70 -5.39 10.39
CA TRP A 293 22.33 -4.23 9.78
C TRP A 293 22.62 -3.23 10.89
N LYS A 294 23.88 -3.08 11.27
CA LYS A 294 24.36 -2.21 12.38
C LYS A 294 24.04 -0.72 12.21
N VAL A 295 23.42 -0.31 11.10
CA VAL A 295 23.19 1.10 10.76
C VAL A 295 21.74 1.50 11.07
N ASN A 296 21.59 2.50 11.95
CA ASN A 296 20.38 3.30 12.19
C ASN A 296 19.13 2.57 12.74
N GLN A 297 19.31 1.61 13.68
CA GLN A 297 18.20 0.96 14.42
C GLN A 297 17.21 1.96 15.03
N LYS A 298 17.68 3.06 15.64
CA LYS A 298 16.84 4.10 16.28
C LYS A 298 15.83 4.78 15.35
N PHE A 299 16.02 4.70 14.03
CA PHE A 299 15.19 5.36 13.02
C PHE A 299 14.30 4.40 12.23
N ARG A 300 14.34 3.10 12.54
CA ARG A 300 13.50 2.05 11.92
C ARG A 300 12.28 1.68 12.76
N ASP A 301 12.11 2.28 13.93
CA ASP A 301 10.90 2.17 14.74
C ASP A 301 9.82 3.12 14.19
N GLY A 302 8.65 2.55 13.86
CA GLY A 302 7.57 3.20 13.11
C GLY A 302 7.37 2.53 11.75
N ALA A 303 6.12 2.23 11.40
CA ALA A 303 5.66 1.11 10.56
C ALA A 303 5.73 -0.25 11.29
#